data_AF-A0A1I6HHY7-F1
#
_entry.id   AF-A0A1I6HHY7-F1
#
_cell.length_a   1.000
_cell.length_b   1.000
_cell.length_c   1.000
_cell.angle_alpha   90.00
_cell.angle_beta   90.00
_cell.angle_gamma   90.00
#
_symmetry.space_group_name_H-M   'P 1'
#
loop_
_entity.id
_entity.type
_entity.pdbx_description
1 polymer ?
#
loop_
_entity_poly.entity_id
_entity_poly.type
_entity_poly.pdbx_seq_one_letter_code
_entity_poly.pdbx_strand_id
1 'polypeptide(L)'
;MADLVEGDLDRIIEMAWEDRTPFEAIELQFGLTEPQVIKLMRNNLKPGSFKRWRERVTGRATKHLQLREFTVGRGYCATQYKAPQYRQR
;
A
#
# COMPACT_ATOMS: atom_id res chain seq x y z
N MET A 1 12.19 15.21 -30.81
CA MET A 1 11.95 15.92 -29.53
C MET A 1 10.62 15.41 -29.05
N ALA A 2 10.63 14.60 -27.99
CA ALA A 2 9.47 13.84 -27.55
C ALA A 2 8.42 14.83 -27.04
N ASP A 3 7.46 15.09 -27.91
CA ASP A 3 6.13 15.55 -27.55
C ASP A 3 5.64 14.59 -26.47
N LEU A 4 5.49 15.07 -25.23
CA LEU A 4 4.80 14.33 -24.18
C LEU A 4 3.34 14.33 -24.62
N VAL A 5 3.03 13.41 -25.53
CA VAL A 5 1.71 13.20 -26.11
C VAL A 5 0.76 13.01 -24.94
N GLU A 6 -0.47 13.51 -25.02
CA GLU A 6 -1.44 13.43 -23.92
C GLU A 6 -1.62 11.99 -23.37
N GLY A 7 -1.25 10.98 -24.15
CA GLY A 7 -1.16 9.57 -23.76
C GLY A 7 -0.10 9.22 -22.71
N ASP A 8 1.03 9.93 -22.63
CA ASP A 8 2.03 9.70 -21.57
C ASP A 8 1.46 10.09 -20.19
N LEU A 9 0.71 11.19 -20.13
CA LEU A 9 0.06 11.65 -18.90
C LEU A 9 -0.98 10.64 -18.41
N ASP A 10 -1.87 10.19 -19.29
CA ASP A 10 -2.87 9.17 -18.94
C ASP A 10 -2.21 7.87 -18.49
N ARG A 11 -1.14 7.46 -19.17
CA ARG A 11 -0.36 6.27 -18.81
C ARG A 11 0.32 6.40 -17.45
N ILE A 12 0.91 7.55 -17.13
CA ILE A 12 1.49 7.82 -15.81
C ILE A 12 0.40 7.79 -14.74
N ILE A 13 -0.79 8.32 -15.05
CA ILE A 13 -1.93 8.34 -14.11
C ILE A 13 -2.43 6.91 -13.84
N GLU A 14 -2.59 6.10 -14.87
CA GLU A 14 -2.98 4.70 -14.79
C GLU A 14 -1.98 3.89 -13.97
N MET A 15 -0.69 3.98 -14.31
CA MET A 15 0.38 3.30 -13.59
C MET A 15 0.46 3.70 -12.12
N ALA A 16 0.34 4.99 -11.82
CA ALA A 16 0.39 5.50 -10.45
C ALA A 16 -0.90 5.16 -9.66
N TRP A 17 -2.02 4.91 -10.33
CA TRP A 17 -3.24 4.38 -9.70
C TRP A 17 -3.15 2.89 -9.40
N GLU A 18 -2.36 2.15 -10.17
CA GLU A 18 -2.09 0.74 -9.90
C GLU A 18 -1.22 0.61 -8.64
N ASP A 19 -1.80 0.08 -7.57
CA ASP A 19 -1.16 -0.06 -6.25
C ASP A 19 0.19 -0.81 -6.30
N ARG A 20 0.46 -1.53 -7.39
CA ARG A 20 1.63 -2.38 -7.60
C ARG A 20 2.77 -1.76 -8.41
N THR A 21 2.65 -0.53 -8.92
CA THR A 21 3.73 0.09 -9.68
C THR A 21 4.68 0.83 -8.74
N PRO A 22 5.93 0.38 -8.55
CA PRO A 22 6.92 1.15 -7.80
C PRO A 22 7.23 2.45 -8.55
N PHE A 23 7.49 3.54 -7.82
CA PHE A 23 7.89 4.81 -8.43
C PHE A 23 9.15 4.68 -9.29
N GLU A 24 10.02 3.71 -8.96
CA GLU A 24 11.20 3.35 -9.76
C GLU A 24 10.84 2.94 -11.20
N ALA A 25 9.73 2.21 -11.43
CA ALA A 25 9.32 1.82 -12.78
C ALA A 25 8.79 3.00 -13.60
N ILE A 26 8.22 4.00 -12.95
CA ILE A 26 7.77 5.24 -13.58
C ILE A 26 8.98 6.13 -13.90
N GLU A 27 9.96 6.19 -13.01
CA GLU A 27 11.22 6.90 -13.21
C GLU A 27 12.03 6.30 -14.37
N LEU A 28 12.09 4.97 -14.48
CA LEU A 28 12.82 4.31 -15.57
C LEU A 28 12.18 4.51 -16.95
N GLN A 29 10.84 4.57 -17.02
CA GLN A 29 10.13 4.72 -18.30
C GLN A 29 9.95 6.18 -18.73
N PHE A 30 9.66 7.08 -17.77
CA PHE A 30 9.28 8.48 -18.04
C PHE A 30 10.29 9.49 -17.49
N GLY A 31 11.33 9.05 -16.77
CA GLY A 31 12.30 9.95 -16.12
C GLY A 31 11.71 10.77 -14.97
N LEU A 32 10.52 10.39 -14.46
CA LEU A 32 9.81 11.13 -13.43
C LEU A 32 10.08 10.56 -12.04
N THR A 33 10.64 11.39 -11.18
CA THR A 33 10.87 11.07 -9.77
C THR A 33 9.56 11.02 -8.98
N GLU A 34 9.54 10.29 -7.86
CA GLU A 34 8.38 10.24 -6.94
C GLU A 34 7.75 11.62 -6.66
N PRO A 35 8.50 12.67 -6.23
CA PRO A 35 7.91 13.98 -5.97
C PRO A 35 7.31 14.65 -7.21
N GLN A 36 7.81 14.35 -8.42
CA GLN A 36 7.22 14.85 -9.66
C GLN A 36 5.88 14.17 -9.96
N VAL A 37 5.81 12.85 -9.80
CA VAL A 37 4.56 12.08 -9.96
C VAL A 37 3.51 12.53 -8.94
N ILE A 38 3.91 12.80 -7.68
CA ILE A 38 3.00 13.33 -6.65
C ILE A 38 2.44 14.70 -7.06
N LYS A 39 3.28 15.60 -7.57
CA LYS A 39 2.82 16.92 -8.06
C LYS A 39 1.87 16.78 -9.24
N LEU A 40 2.17 15.87 -10.17
CA LEU A 40 1.35 15.57 -11.34
C LEU A 40 -0.02 15.02 -10.92
N MET A 41 -0.04 14.02 -10.04
CA MET A 41 -1.26 13.46 -9.44
C MET A 41 -2.10 14.52 -8.73
N ARG A 42 -1.46 15.42 -7.98
CA ARG A 42 -2.14 16.51 -7.28
C ARG A 42 -2.83 17.48 -8.24
N ASN A 43 -2.24 17.74 -9.39
CA ASN A 43 -2.79 18.65 -10.40
C ASN A 43 -3.93 18.00 -11.21
N ASN A 44 -3.88 16.67 -11.40
CA ASN A 44 -4.84 15.94 -12.23
C ASN A 44 -6.03 15.37 -11.45
N LEU A 45 -5.87 15.07 -10.15
CA LEU A 45 -6.93 14.47 -9.33
C LEU A 45 -7.66 15.51 -8.48
N LYS A 46 -8.96 15.26 -8.26
CA LYS A 46 -9.73 15.97 -7.25
C LYS A 46 -9.12 15.73 -5.86
N PRO A 47 -9.19 16.72 -4.94
CA PRO A 47 -8.55 16.62 -3.61
C PRO A 47 -8.97 15.38 -2.81
N GLY A 48 -10.24 14.96 -2.91
CA GLY A 48 -10.73 13.75 -2.24
C GLY A 48 -10.22 12.42 -2.82
N SER A 49 -9.91 12.39 -4.13
CA SER A 49 -9.28 11.22 -4.77
C SER A 49 -7.79 11.19 -4.49
N PHE A 50 -7.14 12.36 -4.51
CA PHE A 50 -5.72 12.50 -4.16
C PHE A 50 -5.45 12.07 -2.72
N LYS A 51 -6.30 12.45 -1.76
CA LYS A 51 -6.17 12.02 -0.35
C LYS A 51 -6.17 10.49 -0.23
N ARG A 52 -7.16 9.82 -0.85
CA ARG A 52 -7.27 8.36 -0.87
C ARG A 52 -6.07 7.69 -1.54
N TRP A 53 -5.60 8.22 -2.65
CA TRP A 53 -4.39 7.72 -3.31
C TRP A 53 -3.16 7.89 -2.42
N ARG A 54 -3.01 9.05 -1.78
CA ARG A 54 -1.89 9.34 -0.87
C ARG A 54 -1.91 8.44 0.36
N GLU A 55 -3.07 8.14 0.92
CA GLU A 55 -3.21 7.18 2.02
C GLU A 55 -2.69 5.78 1.63
N ARG A 56 -2.93 5.34 0.39
CA ARG A 56 -2.41 4.06 -0.14
C ARG A 56 -0.90 4.10 -0.38
N VAL A 57 -0.42 5.11 -1.09
CA VAL A 57 1.01 5.28 -1.45
C VAL A 57 1.89 5.54 -0.22
N THR A 58 1.45 6.39 0.69
CA THR A 58 2.21 6.75 1.89
C THR A 58 2.13 5.66 2.97
N GLY A 59 1.07 4.84 2.94
CA GLY A 59 0.91 3.67 3.81
C GLY A 59 1.97 2.58 3.58
N ARG A 60 2.75 2.65 2.49
CA ARG A 60 3.90 1.78 2.23
C ARG A 60 5.20 2.22 2.94
N ALA A 61 5.15 3.16 3.89
CA ALA A 61 6.33 3.59 4.66
C ALA A 61 6.90 2.51 5.60
N THR A 62 6.16 1.45 5.94
CA THR A 62 6.62 0.42 6.88
C THR A 62 7.04 -0.87 6.18
N LYS A 63 8.04 -0.75 5.30
CA LYS A 63 8.92 -1.88 4.93
C LYS A 63 10.39 -1.61 5.29
N HIS A 64 10.65 -0.87 6.38
CA HIS A 64 11.85 -1.17 7.17
C HIS A 64 11.58 -2.48 7.92
N LEU A 65 11.85 -3.60 7.25
CA LEU A 65 12.77 -4.67 7.64
C LEU A 65 13.15 -4.94 9.12
N GLN A 66 12.43 -4.48 10.14
CA GLN A 66 12.78 -4.75 11.53
C GLN A 66 11.58 -4.60 12.46
N LEU A 67 10.86 -5.70 12.72
CA LEU A 67 10.07 -6.02 13.93
C LEU A 67 9.09 -7.15 13.59
N ARG A 68 9.59 -8.23 12.98
CA ARG A 68 8.99 -9.54 13.22
C ARG A 68 9.59 -10.05 14.51
N GLU A 69 9.17 -9.48 15.64
CA GLU A 69 9.28 -10.21 16.90
C GLU A 69 8.33 -11.41 16.77
N PHE A 70 8.87 -12.49 16.23
CA PHE A 70 8.28 -13.81 16.35
C PHE A 70 8.39 -14.24 17.82
N THR A 71 7.58 -13.65 18.68
CA THR A 71 7.24 -14.28 19.95
C THR A 71 5.95 -15.04 19.71
N VAL A 72 6.11 -16.30 19.30
CA VAL A 72 5.07 -17.32 19.39
C VAL A 72 4.69 -17.48 20.86
N GLY A 73 3.78 -16.65 21.32
CA GLY A 73 3.02 -16.85 22.55
C GLY A 73 1.75 -17.60 22.19
N ARG A 74 1.74 -18.91 22.40
CA ARG A 74 0.59 -19.80 22.18
C ARG A 74 -0.69 -19.14 22.69
N GLY A 75 -1.64 -18.90 21.78
CA GLY A 75 -3.00 -18.50 22.13
C GLY A 75 -3.71 -19.65 22.84
N TYR A 76 -3.57 -19.73 24.16
CA TYR A 76 -4.44 -20.56 24.98
C TYR A 76 -5.74 -19.80 25.22
N CYS A 77 -6.84 -20.32 24.67
CA CYS A 77 -8.18 -19.87 25.02
C CYS A 77 -8.53 -20.47 26.40
N ALA A 78 -8.72 -19.62 27.43
CA ALA A 78 -8.96 -20.05 28.82
C ALA A 78 -10.20 -20.94 29.00
N THR A 79 -11.08 -21.02 28.01
CA THR A 79 -12.31 -21.81 28.01
C THR A 79 -12.16 -23.22 27.43
N GLN A 80 -10.97 -23.61 26.92
CA GLN A 80 -10.81 -24.87 26.21
C GLN A 80 -10.90 -26.14 27.10
N TYR A 81 -10.84 -26.02 28.43
CA TYR A 81 -11.07 -27.15 29.33
C TYR A 81 -12.12 -26.81 30.40
N LYS A 82 -13.40 -26.94 30.04
CA LYS A 82 -14.41 -27.37 31.01
C LYS A 82 -14.65 -28.86 30.81
N ALA A 83 -14.04 -29.67 31.68
CA ALA A 83 -14.41 -31.07 31.80
C ALA A 83 -15.89 -31.15 32.21
N PRO A 84 -16.75 -31.89 31.49
CA PRO A 84 -18.07 -32.21 32.00
C PRO A 84 -17.88 -33.15 33.19
N GLN A 85 -18.19 -32.67 34.39
CA GLN A 85 -18.32 -33.53 35.56
C GLN A 85 -19.59 -34.36 35.36
N TYR A 86 -19.46 -35.52 34.73
CA TYR A 86 -20.47 -36.55 34.82
C TYR A 86 -20.00 -37.56 35.86
N ARG A 87 -20.60 -37.50 37.05
CA ARG A 87 -20.61 -38.65 37.95
C ARG A 87 -21.96 -38.75 38.63
N GLN A 88 -22.73 -39.71 38.14
CA GLN A 88 -23.84 -40.37 38.83
C GLN A 88 -23.40 -40.76 40.24
N ARG A 89 -24.19 -40.40 41.26
CA ARG A 89 -24.94 -41.37 42.08
C ARG A 89 -25.93 -40.66 42.98
#